data_AF-A0A963VNA3-F1
#
_entry.id   AF-A0A963VNA3-F1
#
_cell.length_a   1.000
_cell.length_b   1.000
_cell.length_c   1.000
_cell.angle_alpha   90.00
_cell.angle_beta   90.00
_cell.angle_gamma   90.00
#
_symmetry.space_group_name_H-M   'P 1'
#
loop_
_entity.id
_entity.type
_entity.pdbx_description
1 polymer ?
#
loop_
_entity_poly.entity_id
_entity_poly.type
_entity_poly.pdbx_seq_one_letter_code
_entity_poly.pdbx_strand_id
1 'polypeptide(L)'
;LVVVLVFGGFSATPMQMRALCVYAVSLLGLTMLWKTQTEPARYPWTQELAHFVIAATMLTAAAYMAEMLSRLRRTLKQRAQELAAALDRIKDMARHDELTQLINRRQMTETLQQELARIQRGQRGGESACVAVIDIDHFKRVNDTLGHAAGDAVLRSFARHAQAAIRRHDTLARWGGEEFLLLLPMTAPQAASDVLERMRRQVHEAVRIDADPSLRVTFSAGLAQAVA
;
A
#
# COMPACT_ATOMS: atom_id res chain seq x y z
N LEU A 1 -34.14 -25.54 7.21
CA LEU A 1 -33.59 -24.87 8.42
C LEU A 1 -32.06 -24.76 8.39
N VAL A 2 -31.33 -25.84 8.13
CA VAL A 2 -29.84 -25.86 8.08
C VAL A 2 -29.26 -24.81 7.12
N VAL A 3 -29.84 -24.65 5.94
CA VAL A 3 -29.40 -23.63 4.96
C VAL A 3 -29.54 -22.19 5.49
N VAL A 4 -30.63 -21.89 6.22
CA VAL A 4 -30.88 -20.56 6.82
C VAL A 4 -29.88 -20.26 7.94
N LEU A 5 -29.49 -21.27 8.72
CA LEU A 5 -28.46 -21.13 9.76
C LEU A 5 -27.05 -20.96 9.18
N VAL A 6 -26.72 -21.67 8.09
CA VAL A 6 -25.44 -21.53 7.39
C VAL A 6 -25.30 -20.14 6.76
N PHE A 7 -26.36 -19.60 6.16
CA PHE A 7 -26.34 -18.24 5.59
C PHE A 7 -26.46 -17.14 6.67
N GLY A 8 -27.21 -17.37 7.73
CA GLY A 8 -27.28 -16.47 8.89
C GLY A 8 -25.94 -16.30 9.62
N GLY A 9 -25.06 -17.31 9.54
CA GLY A 9 -23.69 -17.23 10.07
C GLY A 9 -22.81 -16.12 9.48
N PHE A 10 -23.20 -15.56 8.33
CA PHE A 10 -22.46 -14.48 7.67
C PHE A 10 -22.95 -13.08 8.07
N SER A 11 -24.16 -12.94 8.63
CA SER A 11 -24.80 -11.66 8.90
C SER A 11 -25.28 -11.48 10.35
N ALA A 12 -25.50 -12.57 11.08
CA ALA A 12 -25.97 -12.54 12.46
C ALA A 12 -24.82 -12.42 13.45
N THR A 13 -25.03 -11.63 14.51
CA THR A 13 -24.12 -11.58 15.66
C THR A 13 -24.13 -12.90 16.43
N PRO A 14 -23.06 -13.23 17.19
CA PRO A 14 -23.01 -14.46 17.99
C PRO A 14 -24.21 -14.63 18.93
N MET A 15 -24.76 -13.53 19.44
CA MET A 15 -25.96 -13.52 20.28
C MET A 15 -27.23 -13.87 19.49
N GLN A 16 -27.40 -13.33 18.28
CA GLN A 16 -28.51 -13.68 17.39
C GLN A 16 -28.43 -15.14 16.93
N MET A 17 -27.23 -15.66 16.65
CA MET A 17 -27.02 -17.08 16.32
C MET A 17 -27.42 -18.01 17.47
N ARG A 18 -27.03 -17.67 18.71
CA ARG A 18 -27.45 -18.44 19.91
C ARG A 18 -28.96 -18.39 20.11
N ALA A 19 -29.57 -17.21 19.99
CA ALA A 19 -31.02 -17.06 20.10
C ALA A 19 -31.77 -17.86 19.02
N LEU A 20 -31.29 -17.85 17.78
CA LEU A 20 -31.85 -18.61 16.67
C LEU A 20 -31.73 -20.13 16.89
N CYS A 21 -30.61 -20.60 17.45
CA CYS A 21 -30.43 -22.00 17.81
C CYS A 21 -31.39 -22.44 18.91
N VAL A 22 -31.52 -21.65 19.98
CA VAL A 22 -32.47 -21.93 21.06
C VAL A 22 -33.90 -21.95 20.52
N TYR A 23 -34.28 -20.97 19.70
CA TYR A 23 -35.60 -20.93 19.07
C TYR A 23 -35.87 -22.17 18.19
N ALA A 24 -34.92 -22.55 17.35
CA ALA A 24 -35.04 -23.71 16.48
C ALA A 24 -35.20 -25.03 17.26
N VAL A 25 -34.40 -25.23 18.31
CA VAL A 25 -34.47 -26.41 19.18
C VAL A 25 -35.79 -26.45 19.95
N SER A 26 -36.24 -25.31 20.51
CA SER A 26 -37.51 -25.23 21.22
C SER A 26 -38.71 -25.52 20.30
N LEU A 27 -38.73 -24.99 19.08
CA LEU A 27 -39.79 -25.25 18.10
C LEU A 27 -39.81 -26.72 17.68
N LEU A 28 -38.63 -27.32 17.46
CA LEU A 28 -38.50 -28.75 17.19
C LEU A 28 -39.06 -29.59 18.35
N GLY A 29 -38.70 -29.28 19.59
CA GLY A 29 -39.21 -29.96 20.77
C GLY A 29 -40.72 -29.88 20.92
N LEU A 30 -41.31 -28.70 20.69
CA LEU A 30 -42.76 -28.47 20.73
C LEU A 30 -43.51 -29.27 19.65
N THR A 31 -42.99 -29.28 18.43
CA THR A 31 -43.61 -30.04 17.32
C THR A 31 -43.55 -31.55 17.53
N MET A 32 -42.45 -32.06 18.10
CA MET A 32 -42.35 -33.47 18.48
C MET A 32 -43.32 -33.84 19.60
N LEU A 33 -43.40 -33.02 20.64
CA LEU A 33 -44.34 -33.24 21.75
C LEU A 33 -45.78 -33.30 21.24
N TRP A 34 -46.17 -32.36 20.37
CA TRP A 34 -47.50 -32.32 19.78
C TRP A 34 -47.81 -33.59 18.96
N LYS A 35 -46.90 -34.03 18.09
CA LYS A 35 -47.07 -35.26 17.27
C LYS A 35 -47.17 -36.53 18.10
N THR A 36 -46.37 -36.65 19.17
CA THR A 36 -46.44 -37.81 20.06
C THR A 36 -47.77 -37.90 20.81
N GLN A 37 -48.44 -36.77 21.08
CA GLN A 37 -49.74 -36.74 21.73
C GLN A 37 -50.91 -37.00 20.76
N THR A 38 -50.82 -36.53 19.51
CA THR A 38 -51.91 -36.65 18.53
C THR A 38 -51.89 -37.98 17.76
N GLU A 39 -50.73 -38.55 17.46
CA GLU A 39 -50.59 -39.79 16.67
C GLU A 39 -49.54 -40.77 17.26
N PRO A 40 -49.73 -41.27 18.49
CA PRO A 40 -48.73 -42.09 19.19
C PRO A 40 -48.41 -43.43 18.50
N ALA A 41 -49.35 -43.99 17.73
CA ALA A 41 -49.15 -45.24 16.98
C ALA A 41 -48.21 -45.08 15.77
N ARG A 42 -48.06 -43.84 15.27
CA ARG A 42 -47.25 -43.52 14.09
C ARG A 42 -45.93 -42.84 14.47
N TYR A 43 -45.88 -42.19 15.64
CA TYR A 43 -44.70 -41.48 16.15
C TYR A 43 -44.35 -41.95 17.57
N PRO A 44 -43.66 -43.10 17.72
CA PRO A 44 -43.20 -43.56 19.02
C PRO A 44 -42.17 -42.58 19.61
N TRP A 45 -42.35 -42.24 20.90
CA TRP A 45 -41.56 -41.23 21.60
C TRP A 45 -40.05 -41.49 21.61
N THR A 46 -39.61 -42.74 21.50
CA THR A 46 -38.19 -43.12 21.45
C THR A 46 -37.49 -42.68 20.16
N GLN A 47 -38.18 -42.75 19.01
CA GLN A 47 -37.64 -42.33 17.73
C GLN A 47 -37.58 -40.81 17.63
N GLU A 48 -38.62 -40.11 18.10
CA GLU A 48 -38.63 -38.64 18.07
C GLU A 48 -37.61 -38.02 19.02
N LEU A 49 -37.35 -38.67 20.16
CA LEU A 49 -36.26 -38.28 21.06
C LEU A 49 -34.89 -38.41 20.39
N ALA A 50 -34.64 -39.50 19.65
CA ALA A 50 -33.39 -39.68 18.93
C ALA A 50 -33.18 -38.61 17.84
N HIS A 51 -34.21 -38.29 17.06
CA HIS A 51 -34.16 -37.20 16.07
C HIS A 51 -33.92 -35.84 16.73
N PHE A 52 -34.56 -35.57 17.87
CA PHE A 52 -34.35 -34.33 18.62
C PHE A 52 -32.91 -34.20 19.11
N VAL A 53 -32.33 -35.26 19.70
CA VAL A 53 -30.94 -35.27 20.19
C VAL A 53 -29.94 -35.05 19.04
N ILE A 54 -30.13 -35.72 17.90
CA ILE A 54 -29.29 -35.54 16.71
C ILE A 54 -29.39 -34.12 16.17
N ALA A 55 -30.61 -33.58 16.05
CA ALA A 55 -30.81 -32.21 15.55
C ALA A 55 -30.21 -31.17 16.50
N ALA A 56 -30.41 -31.31 17.82
CA ALA A 56 -29.86 -30.39 18.82
C ALA A 56 -28.32 -30.40 18.83
N THR A 57 -27.70 -31.58 18.76
CA THR A 57 -26.24 -31.71 18.68
C THR A 57 -25.68 -31.14 17.38
N MET A 58 -26.29 -31.45 16.23
CA MET A 58 -25.88 -30.91 14.93
C MET A 58 -26.01 -29.38 14.86
N LEU A 59 -27.12 -28.82 15.35
CA LEU A 59 -27.34 -27.37 15.38
C LEU A 59 -26.31 -26.66 16.25
N THR A 60 -25.99 -27.24 17.41
CA THR A 60 -24.99 -26.68 18.33
C THR A 60 -23.59 -26.75 17.74
N ALA A 61 -23.22 -27.87 17.12
CA ALA A 61 -21.95 -28.04 16.43
C ALA A 61 -21.79 -27.07 15.25
N ALA A 62 -22.84 -26.90 14.45
CA ALA A 62 -22.86 -25.96 13.33
C ALA A 62 -22.69 -24.51 13.80
N ALA A 63 -23.38 -24.11 14.87
CA ALA A 63 -23.24 -22.78 15.47
C ALA A 63 -21.83 -22.53 16.00
N TYR A 64 -21.25 -23.51 16.70
CA TYR A 64 -19.87 -23.44 17.19
C TYR A 64 -18.86 -23.30 16.04
N MET A 65 -19.01 -24.10 14.97
CA MET A 65 -18.15 -24.04 13.79
C MET A 65 -18.25 -22.70 13.06
N ALA A 66 -19.46 -22.15 12.89
CA ALA A 66 -19.66 -20.84 12.28
C ALA A 66 -19.02 -19.71 13.10
N GLU A 67 -19.10 -19.79 14.42
CA GLU A 67 -18.45 -18.85 15.33
C GLU A 67 -16.91 -18.95 15.24
N MET A 68 -16.36 -20.16 15.23
CA MET A 68 -14.93 -20.42 15.08
C MET A 68 -14.39 -19.88 13.74
N LEU A 69 -15.06 -20.18 12.62
CA LEU A 69 -14.65 -19.72 11.30
C LEU A 69 -14.68 -18.19 11.19
N SER A 70 -15.70 -17.57 11.79
CA SER A 70 -15.82 -16.11 11.84
C SER A 70 -14.69 -15.48 12.66
N ARG A 71 -14.32 -16.08 13.81
CA ARG A 71 -13.20 -15.63 14.64
C ARG A 71 -11.88 -15.73 13.86
N LEU A 72 -11.60 -16.89 13.25
CA LEU A 72 -10.40 -17.11 12.44
C LEU A 72 -10.28 -16.09 11.31
N ARG A 73 -11.35 -15.89 10.53
CA ARG A 73 -11.36 -14.89 9.45
C ARG A 73 -11.07 -13.48 9.96
N ARG A 74 -11.66 -13.08 11.09
CA ARG A 74 -11.42 -11.77 11.71
C ARG A 74 -9.96 -11.62 12.14
N THR A 75 -9.40 -12.64 12.79
CA THR A 75 -7.99 -12.65 13.20
C THR A 75 -7.07 -12.57 11.99
N LEU A 76 -7.30 -13.36 10.94
CA LEU A 76 -6.52 -13.29 9.71
C LEU A 76 -6.57 -11.91 9.07
N LYS A 77 -7.77 -11.30 8.98
CA LYS A 77 -7.92 -9.94 8.46
C LYS A 77 -7.15 -8.92 9.30
N GLN A 78 -7.23 -9.00 10.63
CA GLN A 78 -6.48 -8.12 11.53
C GLN A 78 -4.98 -8.28 11.35
N ARG A 79 -4.47 -9.52 11.32
CA ARG A 79 -3.04 -9.78 11.09
C ARG A 79 -2.56 -9.27 9.74
N ALA A 80 -3.36 -9.42 8.69
CA ALA A 80 -3.04 -8.87 7.37
C ALA A 80 -2.94 -7.34 7.40
N GLN A 81 -3.85 -6.67 8.12
CA GLN A 81 -3.80 -5.21 8.30
C GLN A 81 -2.59 -4.76 9.13
N GLU A 82 -2.28 -5.48 10.22
CA GLU A 82 -1.09 -5.22 11.04
C GLU A 82 0.20 -5.39 10.22
N LEU A 83 0.29 -6.45 9.42
CA LEU A 83 1.44 -6.69 8.55
C LEU A 83 1.57 -5.60 7.48
N ALA A 84 0.46 -5.20 6.85
CA ALA A 84 0.46 -4.12 5.87
C ALA A 84 0.94 -2.80 6.50
N ALA A 85 0.46 -2.45 7.69
CA ALA A 85 0.89 -1.27 8.42
C ALA A 85 2.37 -1.36 8.86
N ALA A 86 2.84 -2.53 9.27
CA ALA A 86 4.24 -2.74 9.63
C ALA A 86 5.17 -2.61 8.41
N LEU A 87 4.76 -3.16 7.26
CA LEU A 87 5.47 -3.00 6.00
C LEU A 87 5.50 -1.53 5.57
N ASP A 88 4.40 -0.80 5.73
CA ASP A 88 4.36 0.64 5.44
C ASP A 88 5.32 1.41 6.34
N ARG A 89 5.38 1.09 7.64
CA ARG A 89 6.37 1.66 8.57
C ARG A 89 7.81 1.31 8.22
N ILE A 90 8.07 0.10 7.72
CA ILE A 90 9.42 -0.29 7.27
C ILE A 90 9.79 0.44 5.99
N LYS A 91 8.85 0.58 5.05
CA LYS A 91 9.02 1.41 3.84
C LYS A 91 9.21 2.87 4.19
N ASP A 92 8.52 3.35 5.23
CA ASP A 92 8.81 4.65 5.81
C ASP A 92 10.25 4.66 6.31
N MET A 93 10.71 3.69 7.09
CA MET A 93 12.12 3.65 7.51
C MET A 93 13.14 3.60 6.36
N ALA A 94 12.75 3.13 5.16
CA ALA A 94 13.61 3.25 3.99
C ALA A 94 13.85 4.73 3.68
N ARG A 95 15.12 5.12 3.65
CA ARG A 95 15.53 6.49 3.29
C ARG A 95 15.86 6.61 1.80
N HIS A 96 15.96 5.49 1.10
CA HIS A 96 16.40 5.41 -0.29
C HIS A 96 15.39 4.66 -1.15
N ASP A 97 15.35 5.01 -2.43
CA ASP A 97 14.60 4.33 -3.48
C ASP A 97 15.34 3.06 -3.91
N GLU A 98 14.64 1.92 -3.94
CA GLU A 98 15.25 0.61 -4.23
C GLU A 98 15.84 0.52 -5.64
N LEU A 99 15.22 1.19 -6.62
CA LEU A 99 15.65 1.09 -8.01
C LEU A 99 16.89 1.95 -8.28
N THR A 100 16.86 3.22 -7.85
CA THR A 100 17.87 4.24 -8.19
C THR A 100 18.92 4.43 -7.11
N GLN A 101 18.68 3.92 -5.89
CA GLN A 101 19.51 4.11 -4.69
C GLN A 101 19.67 5.59 -4.27
N LEU A 102 18.95 6.51 -4.90
CA LEU A 102 18.82 7.89 -4.44
C LEU A 102 17.97 7.94 -3.18
N ILE A 103 17.99 9.07 -2.48
CA ILE A 103 17.03 9.25 -1.40
C ILE A 103 15.59 9.25 -1.96
N ASN A 104 14.65 8.75 -1.19
CA ASN A 104 13.25 8.73 -1.61
C ASN A 104 12.54 10.05 -1.30
N ARG A 105 11.30 10.18 -1.80
CA ARG A 105 10.41 11.31 -1.56
C ARG A 105 10.31 11.70 -0.08
N ARG A 106 10.21 10.72 0.82
CA ARG A 106 10.04 10.97 2.26
C ARG A 106 11.27 11.64 2.86
N GLN A 107 12.45 11.05 2.61
CA GLN A 107 13.72 11.61 3.06
C GLN A 107 13.96 13.01 2.49
N MET A 108 13.63 13.23 1.21
CA MET A 108 13.76 14.54 0.58
C MET A 108 12.82 15.57 1.22
N THR A 109 11.59 15.17 1.57
CA THR A 109 10.63 16.05 2.27
C THR A 109 11.19 16.51 3.62
N GLU A 110 11.80 15.61 4.40
CA GLU A 110 12.47 15.97 5.65
C GLU A 110 13.64 16.93 5.42
N THR A 111 14.47 16.66 4.40
CA THR A 111 15.60 17.52 4.03
C THR A 111 15.15 18.92 3.61
N LEU A 112 14.06 19.04 2.85
CA LEU A 112 13.47 20.33 2.47
C LEU A 112 12.97 21.11 3.68
N GLN A 113 12.30 20.46 4.64
CA GLN A 113 11.83 21.11 5.87
C GLN A 113 13.00 21.64 6.71
N GLN A 114 14.09 20.88 6.81
CA GLN A 114 15.30 21.30 7.50
C GLN A 114 15.95 22.50 6.81
N GLU A 115 16.01 22.48 5.48
CA GLU A 115 16.57 23.56 4.68
C GLU A 115 15.75 24.85 4.81
N LEU A 116 14.43 24.76 4.71
CA LEU A 116 13.52 25.89 4.90
C LEU A 116 13.67 26.49 6.31
N ALA A 117 13.74 25.65 7.34
CA ALA A 117 13.98 26.11 8.70
C ALA A 117 15.37 26.75 8.87
N ARG A 118 16.38 26.33 8.10
CA ARG A 118 17.69 27.00 8.09
C ARG A 118 17.56 28.40 7.50
N ILE A 119 16.98 28.53 6.31
CA ILE A 119 16.76 29.79 5.61
C ILE A 119 15.99 30.78 6.49
N GLN A 120 14.88 30.35 7.09
CA GLN A 120 14.04 31.19 7.96
C GLN A 120 14.75 31.67 9.24
N ARG A 121 15.71 30.89 9.78
CA ARG A 121 16.50 31.28 10.96
C ARG A 121 17.72 32.13 10.61
N GLY A 122 18.11 32.18 9.33
CA GLY A 122 19.26 32.95 8.86
C GLY A 122 19.08 34.43 9.14
N GLN A 123 19.84 34.99 10.09
CA GLN A 123 19.77 36.41 10.44
C GLN A 123 20.46 37.34 9.44
N ARG A 124 21.19 36.77 8.46
CA ARG A 124 21.95 37.49 7.45
C ARG A 124 21.25 37.26 6.12
N GLY A 125 20.35 38.17 5.73
CA GLY A 125 19.65 38.12 4.44
C GLY A 125 20.63 37.75 3.32
N GLY A 126 20.43 36.58 2.72
CA GLY A 126 21.42 35.94 1.84
C GLY A 126 21.35 34.42 1.84
N GLU A 127 20.75 33.80 2.86
CA GLU A 127 20.43 32.38 2.80
C GLU A 127 19.31 32.13 1.79
N SER A 128 19.61 31.32 0.77
CA SER A 128 18.63 30.88 -0.21
C SER A 128 18.89 29.42 -0.59
N ALA A 129 17.88 28.77 -1.13
CA ALA A 129 18.03 27.48 -1.78
C ALA A 129 17.20 27.47 -3.05
N CYS A 130 17.65 26.70 -4.03
CA CYS A 130 16.85 26.39 -5.21
C CYS A 130 16.37 24.95 -5.15
N VAL A 131 15.16 24.72 -5.66
CA VAL A 131 14.58 23.39 -5.85
C VAL A 131 14.19 23.25 -7.31
N ALA A 132 14.53 22.10 -7.92
CA ALA A 132 14.12 21.78 -9.27
C ALA A 132 13.33 20.47 -9.31
N VAL A 133 12.13 20.52 -9.86
CA VAL A 133 11.34 19.32 -10.21
C VAL A 133 11.77 18.91 -11.61
N ILE A 134 12.14 17.65 -11.79
CA ILE A 134 12.71 17.11 -13.02
C ILE A 134 11.85 15.94 -13.48
N ASP A 135 11.52 15.89 -14.78
CA ASP A 135 10.75 14.82 -15.41
C ASP A 135 11.47 14.31 -16.66
N ILE A 136 11.58 12.99 -16.85
CA ILE A 136 12.25 12.39 -18.01
C ILE A 136 11.32 12.47 -19.23
N ASP A 137 11.78 13.15 -20.29
CA ASP A 137 10.95 13.36 -21.46
C ASP A 137 10.63 12.04 -22.17
N HIS A 138 9.35 11.86 -22.54
CA HIS A 138 8.87 10.71 -23.29
C HIS A 138 9.14 9.34 -22.64
N PHE A 139 9.30 9.26 -21.32
CA PHE A 139 9.62 8.01 -20.63
C PHE A 139 8.59 6.90 -20.88
N LYS A 140 7.30 7.25 -20.91
CA LYS A 140 6.24 6.29 -21.28
C LYS A 140 6.48 5.62 -22.64
N ARG A 141 6.97 6.36 -23.64
CA ARG A 141 7.28 5.80 -24.97
C ARG A 141 8.42 4.78 -24.90
N VAL A 142 9.42 5.01 -24.03
CA VAL A 142 10.49 4.04 -23.78
C VAL A 142 9.91 2.75 -23.21
N ASN A 143 9.06 2.83 -22.20
CA ASN A 143 8.38 1.68 -21.62
C ASN A 143 7.50 0.94 -22.65
N ASP A 144 6.72 1.68 -23.45
CA ASP A 144 5.81 1.09 -24.42
C ASP A 144 6.55 0.43 -25.59
N THR A 145 7.74 0.93 -25.96
CA THR A 145 8.51 0.43 -27.12
C THR A 145 9.51 -0.66 -26.72
N LEU A 146 10.18 -0.52 -25.58
CA LEU A 146 11.31 -1.36 -25.16
C LEU A 146 11.00 -2.19 -23.89
N GLY A 147 9.83 -2.00 -23.30
CA GLY A 147 9.38 -2.68 -22.09
C GLY A 147 9.87 -2.04 -20.79
N HIS A 148 9.24 -2.42 -19.67
CA HIS A 148 9.53 -1.86 -18.35
C HIS A 148 10.97 -2.08 -17.88
N ALA A 149 11.60 -3.20 -18.25
CA ALA A 149 13.00 -3.46 -17.89
C ALA A 149 13.97 -2.43 -18.50
N ALA A 150 13.67 -1.97 -19.73
CA ALA A 150 14.43 -0.91 -20.38
C ALA A 150 14.20 0.45 -19.69
N GLY A 151 12.95 0.75 -19.30
CA GLY A 151 12.63 1.94 -18.49
C GLY A 151 13.36 1.95 -17.15
N ASP A 152 13.40 0.83 -16.45
CA ASP A 152 14.14 0.69 -15.19
C ASP A 152 15.65 0.92 -15.39
N ALA A 153 16.22 0.43 -16.50
CA ALA A 153 17.61 0.69 -16.86
C ALA A 153 17.86 2.18 -17.16
N VAL A 154 16.93 2.86 -17.83
CA VAL A 154 16.98 4.31 -18.04
C VAL A 154 16.96 5.06 -16.71
N LEU A 155 16.05 4.72 -15.79
CA LEU A 155 15.97 5.38 -14.48
C LEU A 155 17.26 5.21 -13.66
N ARG A 156 17.83 4.01 -13.63
CA ARG A 156 19.12 3.74 -12.97
C ARG A 156 20.26 4.52 -13.58
N SER A 157 20.31 4.58 -14.91
CA SER A 157 21.36 5.29 -15.65
C SER A 157 21.22 6.80 -15.46
N PHE A 158 20.00 7.33 -15.55
CA PHE A 158 19.69 8.73 -15.29
C PHE A 158 20.14 9.14 -13.89
N ALA A 159 19.70 8.40 -12.85
CA ALA A 159 20.04 8.69 -11.46
C ALA A 159 21.55 8.78 -11.24
N ARG A 160 22.31 7.82 -11.79
CA ARG A 160 23.77 7.77 -11.67
C ARG A 160 24.45 8.99 -12.30
N HIS A 161 24.07 9.34 -13.53
CA HIS A 161 24.69 10.44 -14.26
C HIS A 161 24.25 11.81 -13.73
N ALA A 162 22.99 11.95 -13.32
CA ALA A 162 22.48 13.15 -12.68
C ALA A 162 23.16 13.38 -11.32
N GLN A 163 23.33 12.35 -10.51
CA GLN A 163 24.05 12.43 -9.23
C GLN A 163 25.53 12.80 -9.42
N ALA A 164 26.17 12.34 -10.49
CA ALA A 164 27.55 12.70 -10.82
C ALA A 164 27.69 14.15 -11.32
N ALA A 165 26.60 14.79 -11.78
CA ALA A 165 26.61 16.15 -12.31
C ALA A 165 26.51 17.24 -11.23
N ILE A 166 26.17 16.85 -10.00
CA ILE A 166 25.88 17.75 -8.87
C ILE A 166 26.96 17.69 -7.79
N ARG A 167 27.00 18.68 -6.92
CA ARG A 167 27.98 18.78 -5.83
C ARG A 167 27.56 17.90 -4.67
N ARG A 168 28.50 17.62 -3.75
CA ARG A 168 28.24 16.79 -2.56
C ARG A 168 27.14 17.34 -1.63
N HIS A 169 26.96 18.66 -1.59
CA HIS A 169 25.93 19.30 -0.76
C HIS A 169 24.56 19.39 -1.45
N ASP A 170 24.51 19.14 -2.75
CA ASP A 170 23.28 19.07 -3.50
C ASP A 170 22.63 17.71 -3.26
N THR A 171 21.31 17.67 -3.20
CA THR A 171 20.57 16.44 -2.91
C THR A 171 19.65 16.12 -4.07
N LEU A 172 19.79 14.94 -4.65
CA LEU A 172 18.88 14.42 -5.67
C LEU A 172 18.05 13.27 -5.11
N ALA A 173 16.75 13.31 -5.35
CA ALA A 173 15.79 12.32 -4.89
C ALA A 173 14.95 11.80 -6.05
N ARG A 174 14.50 10.55 -5.95
CA ARG A 174 13.38 10.08 -6.79
C ARG A 174 12.07 10.45 -6.12
N TRP A 175 11.29 11.30 -6.79
CA TRP A 175 10.06 11.86 -6.25
C TRP A 175 8.84 10.96 -6.49
N GLY A 176 8.78 10.35 -7.68
CA GLY A 176 7.75 9.40 -8.11
C GLY A 176 8.14 8.81 -9.46
N GLY A 177 7.53 7.70 -9.89
CA GLY A 177 7.68 7.12 -11.24
C GLY A 177 8.97 7.47 -12.00
N GLU A 178 8.86 8.45 -12.91
CA GLU A 178 9.95 9.05 -13.70
C GLU A 178 10.37 10.47 -13.26
N GLU A 179 9.80 10.96 -12.15
CA GLU A 179 10.02 12.28 -11.57
C GLU A 179 11.15 12.27 -10.53
N PHE A 180 12.01 13.29 -10.60
CA PHE A 180 13.11 13.53 -9.67
C PHE A 180 12.99 14.92 -9.05
N LEU A 181 13.53 15.08 -7.84
CA LEU A 181 13.62 16.37 -7.17
C LEU A 181 15.07 16.66 -6.82
N LEU A 182 15.54 17.84 -7.19
CA LEU A 182 16.88 18.33 -6.89
C LEU A 182 16.79 19.51 -5.92
N LEU A 183 17.52 19.43 -4.82
CA LEU A 183 17.71 20.50 -3.86
C LEU A 183 19.14 21.04 -3.97
N LEU A 184 19.26 22.36 -4.09
CA LEU A 184 20.49 23.12 -4.24
C LEU A 184 20.60 24.16 -3.12
N PRO A 185 21.16 23.79 -1.95
CA PRO A 185 21.38 24.71 -0.85
C PRO A 185 22.31 25.87 -1.26
N MET A 186 22.09 27.06 -0.70
CA MET A 186 22.95 28.24 -0.89
C MET A 186 23.23 28.57 -2.36
N THR A 187 22.25 28.35 -3.23
CA THR A 187 22.40 28.48 -4.68
C THR A 187 21.40 29.49 -5.22
N ALA A 188 21.90 30.49 -5.96
CA ALA A 188 21.09 31.46 -6.66
C ALA A 188 20.46 30.87 -7.94
N PRO A 189 19.33 31.41 -8.45
CA PRO A 189 18.59 30.81 -9.57
C PRO A 189 19.44 30.64 -10.83
N GLN A 190 20.30 31.62 -11.15
CA GLN A 190 21.17 31.55 -12.32
C GLN A 190 22.16 30.38 -12.22
N ALA A 191 22.80 30.22 -11.06
CA ALA A 191 23.73 29.11 -10.82
C ALA A 191 23.01 27.75 -10.80
N ALA A 192 21.77 27.71 -10.31
CA ALA A 192 20.95 26.50 -10.36
C ALA A 192 20.59 26.11 -11.81
N SER A 193 20.26 27.08 -12.66
CA SER A 193 20.04 26.86 -14.10
C SER A 193 21.30 26.31 -14.78
N ASP A 194 22.49 26.83 -14.44
CA ASP A 194 23.76 26.31 -14.98
C ASP A 194 24.04 24.86 -14.56
N VAL A 195 23.66 24.50 -13.32
CA VAL A 195 23.73 23.12 -12.82
C VAL A 195 22.78 22.21 -13.61
N LEU A 196 21.53 22.64 -13.83
CA LEU A 196 20.54 21.88 -14.60
C LEU A 196 20.99 21.69 -16.06
N GLU A 197 21.53 22.72 -16.71
CA GLU A 197 21.99 22.60 -18.10
C GLU A 197 23.24 21.70 -18.23
N ARG A 198 24.15 21.73 -17.26
CA ARG A 198 25.26 20.76 -17.21
C ARG A 198 24.74 19.34 -17.02
N MET A 199 23.81 19.13 -16.09
CA MET A 199 23.17 17.84 -15.85
C MET A 199 22.47 17.33 -17.11
N ARG A 200 21.70 18.19 -17.80
CA ARG A 200 20.99 17.86 -19.04
C ARG A 200 21.92 17.36 -20.12
N ARG A 201 23.03 18.06 -20.37
CA ARG A 201 24.04 17.62 -21.35
C ARG A 201 24.68 16.28 -20.97
N GLN A 202 25.07 16.13 -19.71
CA GLN A 202 25.69 14.90 -19.23
C GLN A 202 24.76 13.70 -19.33
N VAL A 203 23.48 13.85 -18.95
CA VAL A 203 22.46 12.81 -19.09
C VAL A 203 22.27 12.46 -20.56
N HIS A 204 22.13 13.45 -21.43
CA HIS A 204 21.93 13.23 -22.86
C HIS A 204 23.07 12.45 -23.52
N GLU A 205 24.31 12.74 -23.14
CA GLU A 205 25.49 12.07 -23.70
C GLU A 205 25.69 10.65 -23.14
N ALA A 206 25.55 10.50 -21.82
CA ALA A 206 26.02 9.33 -21.09
C ALA A 206 24.94 8.28 -20.79
N VAL A 207 23.66 8.64 -20.75
CA VAL A 207 22.59 7.65 -20.53
C VAL A 207 22.45 6.77 -21.76
N ARG A 208 22.90 5.52 -21.61
CA ARG A 208 22.75 4.43 -22.57
C ARG A 208 22.19 3.20 -21.89
N ILE A 209 21.45 2.40 -22.65
CA ILE A 209 20.91 1.11 -22.24
C ILE A 209 21.22 0.07 -23.31
N ASP A 210 21.40 -1.18 -22.92
CA ASP A 210 21.77 -2.27 -23.85
C ASP A 210 20.65 -2.61 -24.84
N ALA A 211 19.39 -2.39 -24.43
CA ALA A 211 18.21 -2.63 -25.27
C ALA A 211 18.15 -1.73 -26.51
N ASP A 212 18.70 -0.51 -26.41
CA ASP A 212 18.84 0.42 -27.53
C ASP A 212 20.02 1.39 -27.28
N PRO A 213 21.22 1.09 -27.82
CA PRO A 213 22.40 1.95 -27.70
C PRO A 213 22.26 3.32 -28.37
N SER A 214 21.28 3.46 -29.28
CA SER A 214 21.00 4.70 -30.02
C SER A 214 20.06 5.63 -29.27
N LEU A 215 19.37 5.14 -28.23
CA LEU A 215 18.50 5.94 -27.38
C LEU A 215 19.26 7.14 -26.79
N ARG A 216 18.62 8.30 -26.81
CA ARG A 216 19.06 9.49 -26.09
C ARG A 216 17.94 9.91 -25.17
N VAL A 217 18.29 10.17 -23.92
CA VAL A 217 17.34 10.58 -22.90
C VAL A 217 17.52 12.07 -22.65
N THR A 218 16.41 12.80 -22.58
CA THR A 218 16.37 14.20 -22.16
C THR A 218 15.42 14.34 -20.98
N PHE A 219 15.43 15.51 -20.34
CA PHE A 219 14.51 15.81 -19.26
C PHE A 219 14.11 17.29 -19.30
N SER A 220 12.93 17.55 -18.77
CA SER A 220 12.42 18.88 -18.50
C SER A 220 12.54 19.19 -17.01
N ALA A 221 12.80 20.45 -16.65
CA ALA A 221 12.95 20.85 -15.25
C ALA A 221 12.29 22.20 -14.94
N GLY A 222 11.49 22.24 -13.87
CA GLY A 222 10.91 23.45 -13.30
C GLY A 222 11.70 23.91 -12.07
N LEU A 223 12.23 25.13 -12.09
CA LEU A 223 13.07 25.70 -11.03
C LEU A 223 12.29 26.69 -10.15
N ALA A 224 12.45 26.60 -8.84
CA ALA A 224 11.93 27.55 -7.87
C ALA A 224 13.01 27.93 -6.84
N GLN A 225 12.96 29.15 -6.32
CA GLN A 225 13.86 29.63 -5.28
C GLN A 225 13.10 29.86 -3.97
N ALA A 226 13.68 29.42 -2.86
CA ALA A 226 13.30 29.81 -1.52
C ALA A 226 14.30 30.86 -1.00
N VAL A 227 13.78 31.97 -0.47
CA VAL A 227 14.53 33.06 0.15
C VAL A 227 13.94 33.35 1.53
N ALA A 228 14.76 33.88 2.44
CA ALA A 228 14.34 34.29 3.79
C ALA A 228 13.38 35.49 3.76
#